data_AF-A0A7V8J0K7-F1
#
_entry.id   AF-A0A7V8J0K7-F1
#
_cell.length_a   1.000
_cell.length_b   1.000
_cell.length_c   1.000
_cell.angle_alpha   90.00
_cell.angle_beta   90.00
_cell.angle_gamma   90.00
#
_symmetry.space_group_name_H-M   'P 1'
#
loop_
_entity.id
_entity.type
_entity.pdbx_description
1 polymer ?
#
loop_
_entity_poly.entity_id
_entity_poly.type
_entity_poly.pdbx_seq_one_letter_code
_entity_poly.pdbx_strand_id
1 'polypeptide(L)'
;MNDKIVADFIAHTLASPWSYMGRDMPDILNAFLDAAGCKASELTGPALDKALQSVIPRMKKARLDDAPKMIGGFIDWAGKALLLPNANNLAKDAVKRGEALAREDQAKRLPVKVAVDEPGRNDPCNCGSGKKYKKCCGVGK
;
A
#
# COMPACT_ATOMS: atom_id res chain seq x y z
N MET A 1 10.52 -16.46 -18.01
CA MET A 1 9.52 -15.75 -18.86
C MET A 1 9.15 -14.41 -18.26
N ASN A 2 8.84 -14.32 -16.96
CA ASN A 2 8.62 -13.05 -16.25
C ASN A 2 9.86 -12.13 -16.28
N ASP A 3 11.07 -12.69 -16.15
CA ASP A 3 12.31 -11.90 -16.19
C ASP A 3 12.51 -11.11 -17.49
N LYS A 4 12.10 -11.67 -18.64
CA LYS A 4 12.27 -10.99 -19.93
C LYS A 4 11.37 -9.77 -20.03
N ILE A 5 10.09 -9.90 -19.67
CA ILE A 5 9.14 -8.79 -19.76
C ILE A 5 9.45 -7.68 -18.74
N VAL A 6 9.95 -8.06 -17.56
CA VAL A 6 10.42 -7.11 -16.55
C VAL A 6 11.68 -6.38 -17.04
N ALA A 7 12.66 -7.09 -17.60
CA ALA A 7 13.86 -6.48 -18.18
C ALA A 7 13.53 -5.54 -19.35
N ASP A 8 12.63 -5.96 -20.25
CA ASP A 8 12.19 -5.15 -21.39
C ASP A 8 11.48 -3.87 -20.91
N PHE A 9 10.67 -3.94 -19.86
CA PHE A 9 10.04 -2.76 -19.25
C PHE A 9 11.05 -1.83 -18.61
N ILE A 10 12.03 -2.36 -17.87
CA ILE A 10 13.08 -1.57 -17.25
C ILE A 10 13.90 -0.83 -18.32
N ALA A 11 14.26 -1.52 -19.41
CA ALA A 11 14.95 -0.90 -20.54
C ALA A 11 14.10 0.20 -21.20
N HIS A 12 12.78 0.02 -21.28
CA HIS A 12 11.85 1.02 -21.80
C HIS A 12 11.68 2.24 -20.88
N THR A 13 11.87 2.07 -19.56
CA THR A 13 11.59 3.10 -18.54
C THR A 13 12.82 3.88 -18.07
N LEU A 14 13.96 3.77 -18.75
CA LEU A 14 15.20 4.50 -18.39
C LEU A 14 15.05 6.04 -18.39
N ALA A 15 14.03 6.59 -19.07
CA ALA A 15 13.66 8.01 -19.04
C ALA A 15 12.39 8.33 -18.23
N SER A 16 11.86 7.36 -17.48
CA SER A 16 10.63 7.48 -16.72
C SER A 16 10.86 8.20 -15.38
N PRO A 17 9.83 8.84 -14.78
CA PRO A 17 9.92 9.43 -13.43
C PRO A 17 10.36 8.45 -12.34
N TRP A 18 10.31 7.15 -12.65
CA TRP A 18 10.62 6.03 -11.76
C TRP A 18 12.07 5.56 -11.84
N SER A 19 12.94 6.22 -12.61
CA SER A 19 14.34 5.82 -12.79
C SER A 19 15.11 5.71 -11.47
N TYR A 20 14.72 6.49 -10.45
CA TYR A 20 15.30 6.41 -9.10
C TYR A 20 15.03 5.06 -8.40
N MET A 21 13.96 4.35 -8.79
CA MET A 21 13.62 3.02 -8.27
C MET A 21 14.41 1.89 -8.96
N GLY A 22 15.31 2.20 -9.89
CA GLY A 22 15.89 1.24 -10.84
C GLY A 22 16.52 -0.01 -10.24
N ARG A 23 17.01 0.04 -8.99
CA ARG A 23 17.54 -1.15 -8.30
C ARG A 23 16.47 -2.06 -7.70
N ASP A 24 15.34 -1.48 -7.26
CA ASP A 24 14.26 -2.20 -6.57
C ASP A 24 13.13 -2.62 -7.53
N MET A 25 13.05 -1.99 -8.70
CA MET A 25 12.01 -2.23 -9.70
C MET A 25 11.92 -3.69 -10.17
N PRO A 26 13.03 -4.42 -10.46
CA PRO A 26 12.94 -5.82 -10.85
C PRO A 26 12.33 -6.70 -9.76
N ASP A 27 12.78 -6.55 -8.51
CA ASP A 27 12.29 -7.34 -7.37
C ASP A 27 10.82 -7.07 -7.10
N ILE A 28 10.39 -5.82 -7.24
CA ILE A 28 8.99 -5.42 -7.08
C ILE A 28 8.10 -6.05 -8.14
N LEU A 29 8.49 -5.95 -9.42
CA LEU A 29 7.68 -6.47 -10.51
C LEU A 29 7.66 -7.99 -10.50
N ASN A 30 8.77 -8.63 -10.16
CA ASN A 30 8.84 -10.08 -9.99
C ASN A 30 7.98 -10.55 -8.81
N ALA A 31 8.05 -9.90 -7.65
CA ALA A 31 7.20 -10.22 -6.52
C ALA A 31 5.70 -10.00 -6.82
N PHE A 32 5.39 -8.99 -7.62
CA PHE A 32 4.03 -8.73 -8.09
C PHE A 32 3.50 -9.86 -8.98
N LEU A 33 4.26 -10.27 -9.99
CA LEU A 33 3.86 -11.34 -10.90
C LEU A 33 3.79 -12.70 -10.19
N ASP A 34 4.71 -12.97 -9.27
CA ASP A 34 4.70 -14.18 -8.43
C ASP A 34 3.42 -14.25 -7.58
N ALA A 35 3.06 -13.15 -6.91
CA ALA A 35 1.84 -13.07 -6.12
C ALA A 35 0.55 -13.13 -6.94
N ALA A 36 0.56 -12.58 -8.16
CA ALA A 36 -0.53 -12.72 -9.11
C ALA A 36 -0.79 -14.19 -9.48
N GLY A 37 0.24 -15.05 -9.39
CA GLY A 37 0.17 -16.46 -9.74
C GLY A 37 -0.10 -16.70 -11.24
N CYS A 38 0.14 -15.69 -12.08
CA CYS A 38 -0.10 -15.73 -13.51
C CYS A 38 0.99 -14.97 -14.26
N LYS A 39 1.06 -15.18 -15.58
CA LYS A 39 1.96 -14.43 -16.45
C LYS A 39 1.41 -13.02 -16.65
N ALA A 40 2.27 -12.08 -17.00
CA ALA A 40 1.87 -10.72 -17.36
C ALA A 40 0.83 -10.69 -18.51
N SER A 41 0.90 -11.66 -19.44
CA SER A 41 -0.07 -11.86 -20.54
C SER A 41 -1.42 -12.44 -20.11
N GLU A 42 -1.57 -12.82 -18.85
CA GLU A 42 -2.77 -13.49 -18.31
C GLU A 42 -3.33 -12.71 -17.12
N LEU A 43 -2.87 -11.46 -16.94
CA LEU A 43 -3.25 -10.63 -15.81
C LEU A 43 -4.74 -10.27 -15.90
N THR A 44 -5.50 -10.73 -14.91
CA THR A 44 -6.93 -10.42 -14.76
C THR A 44 -7.15 -9.52 -13.54
N GLY A 45 -8.33 -8.89 -13.44
CA GLY A 45 -8.69 -8.06 -12.28
C GLY A 45 -8.49 -8.77 -10.92
N PRO A 46 -8.96 -10.02 -10.73
CA PRO A 46 -8.75 -10.76 -9.48
C PRO A 46 -7.28 -11.07 -9.18
N ALA A 47 -6.50 -11.45 -10.20
CA ALA A 47 -5.08 -11.72 -10.05
C ALA A 47 -4.30 -10.44 -9.69
N LEU A 48 -4.67 -9.32 -10.31
CA LEU A 48 -4.16 -7.99 -10.01
C LEU A 48 -4.43 -7.59 -8.56
N ASP A 49 -5.67 -7.77 -8.07
CA ASP A 49 -6.03 -7.43 -6.70
C ASP A 49 -5.20 -8.22 -5.68
N LYS A 50 -5.07 -9.54 -5.89
CA LYS A 50 -4.23 -10.42 -5.06
C LYS A 50 -2.77 -9.98 -5.06
N ALA A 51 -2.23 -9.63 -6.22
CA ALA A 51 -0.85 -9.17 -6.34
C ALA A 51 -0.63 -7.85 -5.59
N LEU A 52 -1.50 -6.86 -5.78
CA LEU A 52 -1.41 -5.57 -5.09
C LEU A 52 -1.48 -5.73 -3.57
N GLN A 53 -2.40 -6.56 -3.05
CA GLN A 53 -2.51 -6.81 -1.61
C GLN A 53 -1.20 -7.36 -1.01
N SER A 54 -0.43 -8.14 -1.77
CA SER A 54 0.83 -8.71 -1.30
C SER A 54 2.02 -7.75 -1.35
N VAL A 55 2.08 -6.86 -2.36
CA VAL A 55 3.27 -6.03 -2.62
C VAL A 55 3.15 -4.63 -2.01
N ILE A 56 1.94 -4.05 -1.96
CA ILE A 56 1.71 -2.70 -1.40
C ILE A 56 2.28 -2.54 0.03
N PRO A 57 2.08 -3.49 0.98
CA PRO A 57 2.64 -3.37 2.33
C PRO A 57 4.18 -3.39 2.37
N ARG A 58 4.81 -4.04 1.39
CA ARG A 58 6.27 -4.13 1.23
C ARG A 58 6.85 -2.84 0.66
N MET A 59 6.20 -2.27 -0.35
CA MET A 59 6.63 -1.02 -1.01
C MET A 59 6.68 0.16 -0.05
N LYS A 60 5.66 0.30 0.80
CA LYS A 60 5.60 1.38 1.78
C LYS A 60 6.67 1.25 2.86
N LYS A 61 7.03 0.02 3.25
CA LYS A 61 8.16 -0.23 4.16
C LYS A 61 9.48 0.27 3.54
N ALA A 62 9.60 0.20 2.22
CA ALA A 62 10.73 0.72 1.45
C ALA A 62 10.60 2.21 1.08
N ARG A 63 9.55 2.92 1.53
CA ARG A 63 9.25 4.34 1.19
C ARG A 63 9.13 4.61 -0.32
N LEU A 64 8.52 3.67 -1.04
CA LEU A 64 8.25 3.77 -2.47
C LEU A 64 6.79 4.18 -2.69
N ASP A 65 6.47 5.45 -2.41
CA ASP A 65 5.09 5.95 -2.45
C ASP A 65 4.47 5.94 -3.86
N ASP A 66 5.31 6.00 -4.90
CA ASP A 66 4.86 5.96 -6.29
C ASP A 66 4.78 4.54 -6.90
N ALA A 67 5.07 3.51 -6.12
CA ALA A 67 5.05 2.13 -6.61
C ALA A 67 3.69 1.71 -7.24
N PRO A 68 2.50 2.15 -6.77
CA PRO A 68 1.23 1.88 -7.45
C PRO A 68 1.18 2.42 -8.88
N LYS A 69 1.71 3.63 -9.11
CA LYS A 69 1.76 4.27 -10.43
C LYS A 69 2.75 3.56 -11.35
N MET A 70 3.86 3.10 -10.78
CA MET A 70 4.85 2.31 -11.50
C MET A 70 4.27 0.97 -11.97
N ILE A 71 3.57 0.23 -11.09
CA ILE A 71 2.85 -1.00 -11.45
C ILE A 71 1.79 -0.72 -12.53
N GLY A 72 1.04 0.37 -12.41
CA GLY A 72 0.10 0.81 -13.44
C GLY A 72 0.77 1.04 -14.80
N GLY A 73 1.91 1.72 -14.82
CA GLY A 73 2.71 1.93 -16.02
C GLY A 73 3.25 0.62 -16.61
N PHE A 74 3.65 -0.33 -15.76
CA PHE A 74 4.04 -1.68 -16.18
C PHE A 74 2.88 -2.42 -16.83
N ILE A 75 1.69 -2.40 -16.23
CA ILE A 75 0.50 -3.10 -16.77
C ILE A 75 0.06 -2.48 -18.11
N ASP A 76 0.06 -1.15 -18.20
CA ASP A 76 -0.28 -0.45 -19.45
C ASP A 76 0.72 -0.79 -20.57
N TRP A 77 2.02 -0.74 -20.26
CA TRP A 77 3.08 -1.07 -21.21
C TRP A 77 3.04 -2.56 -21.60
N ALA A 78 2.96 -3.46 -20.63
CA ALA A 78 2.90 -4.90 -20.88
C ALA A 78 1.65 -5.26 -21.69
N GLY A 79 0.52 -4.61 -21.39
CA GLY A 79 -0.72 -4.80 -22.14
C GLY A 79 -0.65 -4.30 -23.57
N LYS A 80 0.02 -3.18 -23.84
CA LYS A 80 0.29 -2.71 -25.21
C LYS A 80 1.28 -3.63 -25.93
N ALA A 81 2.33 -4.08 -25.26
CA ALA A 81 3.35 -4.97 -25.81
C ALA A 81 2.82 -6.39 -26.11
N LEU A 82 1.82 -6.85 -25.36
CA LEU A 82 1.21 -8.18 -25.48
C LEU A 82 -0.19 -8.18 -26.11
N LEU A 83 -0.66 -7.03 -26.63
CA LEU A 83 -1.99 -6.85 -27.22
C LEU A 83 -3.15 -7.30 -26.30
N LEU A 84 -3.05 -7.01 -25.01
CA LEU A 84 -4.11 -7.29 -24.05
C LEU A 84 -5.30 -6.35 -24.27
N PRO A 85 -6.54 -6.85 -24.42
CA PRO A 85 -7.71 -6.01 -24.49
C PRO A 85 -7.90 -5.26 -23.16
N ASN A 86 -8.24 -3.98 -23.22
CA ASN A 86 -8.51 -3.12 -22.07
C ASN A 86 -7.33 -2.89 -21.10
N ALA A 87 -6.07 -3.05 -21.54
CA ALA A 87 -4.87 -2.77 -20.75
C ALA A 87 -4.88 -1.40 -20.04
N ASN A 88 -5.32 -0.35 -20.75
CA ASN A 88 -5.44 1.00 -20.18
C ASN A 88 -6.38 1.07 -18.97
N ASN A 89 -7.49 0.32 -19.00
CA ASN A 89 -8.46 0.31 -17.90
C ASN A 89 -7.91 -0.49 -16.72
N LEU A 90 -7.30 -1.64 -17.00
CA LEU A 90 -6.65 -2.46 -15.98
C LEU A 90 -5.52 -1.72 -15.27
N ALA A 91 -4.73 -0.94 -16.00
CA ALA A 91 -3.70 -0.07 -15.45
C ALA A 91 -4.28 1.01 -14.54
N LYS A 92 -5.37 1.68 -14.94
CA LYS A 92 -6.05 2.68 -14.11
C LYS A 92 -6.63 2.06 -12.83
N ASP A 93 -7.23 0.88 -12.95
CA ASP A 93 -7.78 0.14 -11.81
C ASP A 93 -6.65 -0.30 -10.86
N ALA A 94 -5.50 -0.71 -11.39
CA ALA A 94 -4.32 -1.07 -10.60
C ALA A 94 -3.82 0.11 -9.76
N VAL A 95 -3.70 1.30 -10.35
CA VAL A 95 -3.28 2.50 -9.61
C VAL A 95 -4.28 2.83 -8.53
N LYS A 96 -5.57 2.93 -8.88
CA LYS A 96 -6.64 3.29 -7.93
C LYS A 96 -6.71 2.29 -6.78
N ARG A 97 -6.59 1.00 -7.06
CA ARG A 97 -6.63 -0.06 -6.05
C ARG A 97 -5.37 -0.07 -5.20
N GLY A 98 -4.20 0.10 -5.80
CA GLY A 98 -2.94 0.20 -5.07
C GLY A 98 -2.90 1.39 -4.11
N GLU A 99 -3.35 2.56 -4.55
CA GLU A 99 -3.48 3.76 -3.70
C GLU A 99 -4.48 3.54 -2.55
N ALA A 100 -5.62 2.90 -2.83
CA ALA A 100 -6.60 2.55 -1.80
C ALA A 100 -6.00 1.62 -0.74
N LEU A 101 -5.32 0.55 -1.16
CA LEU A 101 -4.65 -0.39 -0.25
C LEU A 101 -3.54 0.29 0.56
N ALA A 102 -2.80 1.22 -0.03
CA ALA A 102 -1.76 1.97 0.67
C ALA A 102 -2.34 2.87 1.78
N ARG A 103 -3.50 3.48 1.51
CA ARG A 103 -4.27 4.27 2.49
C ARG A 103 -4.89 3.39 3.58
N GLU A 104 -5.44 2.24 3.22
CA GLU A 104 -6.00 1.28 4.17
C GLU A 104 -4.92 0.73 5.13
N ASP A 105 -3.75 0.35 4.61
CA ASP A 105 -2.59 -0.03 5.42
C ASP A 105 -2.14 1.12 6.33
N GLN A 106 -2.21 2.37 5.85
CA GLN A 106 -1.92 3.55 6.69
C GLN A 106 -2.89 3.65 7.85
N ALA A 107 -4.19 3.55 7.58
CA ALA A 107 -5.23 3.63 8.59
C ALA A 107 -5.07 2.54 9.66
N LYS A 108 -4.68 1.31 9.27
CA LYS A 108 -4.43 0.21 10.21
C LYS A 108 -3.18 0.40 11.08
N ARG A 109 -2.18 1.17 10.61
CA ARG A 109 -0.93 1.43 11.35
C ARG A 109 -0.97 2.70 12.20
N LEU A 110 -1.99 3.55 12.04
CA LEU A 110 -2.15 4.70 12.91
C LEU A 110 -2.39 4.21 14.34
N PRO A 111 -1.73 4.81 15.35
CA PRO A 111 -2.02 4.48 16.74
C PRO A 111 -3.50 4.72 16.99
N VAL A 112 -4.21 3.67 17.38
CA VAL A 112 -5.58 3.78 17.85
C VAL A 112 -5.54 4.77 19.00
N LYS A 113 -6.23 5.91 18.85
CA LYS A 113 -6.46 6.80 19.98
C LYS A 113 -7.28 6.00 20.98
N VAL A 114 -6.60 5.41 21.96
CA VAL A 114 -7.24 4.86 23.13
C VAL A 114 -8.00 6.03 23.74
N ALA A 115 -9.33 5.96 23.75
CA ALA A 115 -10.09 6.87 24.57
C ALA A 115 -9.52 6.70 25.98
N VAL A 116 -8.89 7.74 26.51
CA VAL A 116 -8.41 7.70 27.88
C VAL A 116 -9.67 7.54 28.72
N ASP A 117 -9.88 6.34 29.27
CA ASP A 117 -10.98 6.08 30.18
C ASP A 117 -11.03 7.20 31.22
N GLU A 118 -12.22 7.69 31.54
CA GLU A 118 -12.36 8.64 32.63
C GLU A 118 -11.68 8.03 33.87
N PRO A 119 -10.85 8.80 34.60
CA PRO A 119 -10.11 8.28 35.74
C PRO A 119 -11.07 7.57 36.68
N GLY A 120 -10.72 6.34 37.06
CA GLY A 120 -11.55 5.52 37.92
C GLY A 120 -11.87 6.27 39.21
N ARG A 121 -13.05 5.99 39.78
CA ARG A 121 -13.57 6.70 40.97
C ARG A 121 -12.54 6.81 42.11
N ASN A 122 -11.64 5.84 42.26
CA ASN A 122 -10.60 5.83 43.30
C ASN A 122 -9.20 6.28 42.85
N ASP A 123 -8.97 6.51 41.56
CA ASP A 123 -7.66 6.91 41.01
C ASP A 123 -7.24 8.30 41.49
N PRO A 124 -5.93 8.61 41.52
CA PRO A 124 -5.45 9.96 41.81
C PRO A 124 -6.03 10.94 40.79
N CYS A 125 -6.55 12.06 41.29
CA CYS A 125 -7.17 13.04 40.42
C CYS A 125 -6.11 13.83 39.65
N ASN A 126 -6.31 13.91 38.34
CA ASN A 126 -5.49 14.70 37.41
C ASN A 126 -5.51 16.22 37.66
N CYS A 127 -6.33 16.73 38.58
CA CYS A 127 -6.42 18.13 38.99
C CYS A 127 -5.20 18.63 39.79
N GLY A 128 -4.24 17.75 40.10
CA GLY A 128 -3.05 18.10 40.89
C GLY A 128 -3.31 18.21 42.41
N SER A 129 -4.52 17.93 42.88
CA SER A 129 -4.88 18.05 44.31
C SER A 129 -4.34 16.93 45.20
N GLY A 130 -3.81 15.85 44.63
CA GLY A 130 -3.41 14.64 45.36
C GLY A 130 -4.56 13.80 45.92
N LYS A 131 -5.83 14.18 45.67
CA LYS A 131 -7.03 13.46 46.16
C LYS A 131 -7.49 12.39 45.14
N LYS A 132 -8.26 11.40 45.61
CA LYS A 132 -8.96 10.44 44.72
C LYS A 132 -9.98 11.16 43.83
N TYR A 133 -10.19 10.72 42.60
CA TYR A 133 -11.06 11.36 41.60
C TYR A 133 -12.46 11.65 42.14
N LYS A 134 -13.11 10.67 42.80
CA LYS A 134 -14.42 10.82 43.47
C LYS A 134 -14.51 11.84 44.59
N LYS A 135 -13.37 12.37 45.03
CA LYS A 135 -13.24 13.39 46.08
C LYS A 135 -12.65 14.72 45.54
N CYS A 136 -12.31 14.81 44.24
CA CYS A 136 -11.93 16.06 43.54
C CYS A 136 -12.89 16.25 42.35
N CYS A 137 -12.41 16.10 41.11
CA CYS A 137 -13.17 16.41 39.90
C CYS A 137 -14.33 15.46 39.59
N GLY A 138 -14.40 14.30 40.25
CA GLY A 138 -15.51 13.35 40.12
C GLY A 138 -16.58 13.52 41.20
N VAL A 139 -16.56 14.60 41.97
CA VAL A 139 -17.63 14.91 42.94
C VAL A 139 -18.84 15.43 42.16
N GLY A 140 -19.93 14.66 42.15
CA GLY A 140 -21.18 15.03 41.45
C GLY A 140 -21.25 14.59 40.00
N LYS A 141 -20.24 13.87 39.51
CA LYS A 141 -20.33 13.01 38.31
C LYS A 141 -20.78 11.61 38.70
#